data_AF-A0A937HIU0-F1
#
_entry.id   AF-A0A937HIU0-F1
#
_cell.length_a   1.000
_cell.length_b   1.000
_cell.length_c   1.000
_cell.angle_alpha   90.00
_cell.angle_beta   90.00
_cell.angle_gamma   90.00
#
_symmetry.space_group_name_H-M   'P 1'
#
loop_
_entity.id
_entity.type
_entity.pdbx_description
1 polymer ?
#
loop_
_entity_poly.entity_id
_entity_poly.type
_entity_poly.pdbx_seq_one_letter_code
_entity_poly.pdbx_strand_id
1 'polypeptide(L)' 'MTQASEQPQAGADKPVFHIQRIYTKDISFESPQSPHIFRQEWKPEVKLDVNTDHIGLSDETFEVQLTLTATA' A
#
# COMPACT_ATOMS: atom_id res chain seq x y z
N MET A 1 30.42 41.10 -28.60
CA MET A 1 30.48 40.03 -27.59
C MET A 1 29.88 40.57 -26.30
N THR A 2 28.58 40.38 -26.10
CA THR A 2 28.02 40.25 -24.74
C THR A 2 26.82 39.33 -24.86
N GLN A 3 27.01 38.10 -24.39
CA GLN A 3 26.02 37.05 -24.29
C GLN A 3 25.22 37.34 -23.02
N ALA A 4 23.94 37.70 -23.15
CA ALA A 4 22.99 37.67 -22.04
C ALA A 4 22.20 36.38 -22.19
N SER A 5 22.54 35.43 -21.32
CA SER A 5 21.80 34.21 -21.06
C SER A 5 20.43 34.53 -20.46
N GLU A 6 19.36 34.22 -21.18
CA GLU A 6 18.03 34.04 -20.58
C GLU A 6 17.73 32.54 -20.52
N GLN A 7 17.84 32.00 -19.32
CA GLN A 7 17.45 30.63 -18.97
C GLN A 7 15.92 30.49 -19.06
N PRO A 8 15.40 29.37 -19.59
CA PRO A 8 13.96 29.11 -19.57
C PRO A 8 13.52 28.76 -18.14
N GLN A 9 12.64 29.58 -17.56
CA GLN A 9 11.91 29.25 -16.34
C GLN A 9 10.90 28.13 -16.64
N ALA A 10 11.32 26.88 -16.41
CA ALA A 10 10.43 25.73 -16.35
C ALA A 10 9.90 25.58 -14.91
N GLY A 11 8.95 26.43 -14.52
CA GLY A 11 8.14 26.25 -13.33
C GLY A 11 6.92 25.39 -13.64
N ALA A 12 7.14 24.12 -14.02
CA ALA A 12 6.06 23.16 -14.10
C ALA A 12 5.61 22.86 -12.66
N ASP A 13 4.39 23.26 -12.32
CA ASP A 13 3.70 22.87 -11.09
C ASP A 13 3.72 21.34 -11.02
N LYS A 14 4.59 20.80 -10.16
CA LYS A 14 4.76 19.36 -10.05
C LYS A 14 3.58 18.82 -9.25
N PRO A 15 2.93 17.73 -9.68
CA PRO A 15 1.85 17.13 -8.92
C PRO A 15 2.32 16.84 -7.49
N VAL A 16 1.62 17.43 -6.53
CA VAL A 16 1.92 17.34 -5.09
C VAL A 16 1.14 16.15 -4.52
N PHE A 17 1.85 15.18 -3.95
CA PHE A 17 1.26 14.00 -3.29
C PHE A 17 1.61 14.01 -1.81
N HIS A 18 0.60 14.05 -0.94
CA HIS A 18 0.76 14.09 0.51
C HIS A 18 0.04 12.91 1.17
N ILE A 19 0.73 12.15 2.01
CA ILE A 19 0.12 11.09 2.81
C ILE A 19 -0.47 11.72 4.08
N GLN A 20 -1.78 11.71 4.21
CA GLN A 20 -2.46 12.26 5.39
C GLN A 20 -2.35 11.32 6.61
N ARG A 21 -2.61 10.02 6.41
CA ARG A 21 -2.55 9.01 7.47
C ARG A 21 -2.39 7.61 6.89
N ILE A 22 -1.71 6.74 7.62
CA ILE A 22 -1.65 5.30 7.37
C ILE A 22 -2.25 4.62 8.59
N TYR A 23 -3.21 3.71 8.39
CA TYR A 23 -3.88 2.97 9.45
C TYR A 23 -4.35 1.61 8.94
N THR A 24 -4.54 0.67 9.88
CA THR A 24 -5.13 -0.64 9.62
C THR A 24 -6.64 -0.54 9.85
N LYS A 25 -7.45 -0.89 8.85
CA LYS A 25 -8.91 -0.94 8.98
C LYS A 25 -9.38 -2.22 9.64
N ASP A 26 -8.76 -3.34 9.27
CA ASP A 26 -9.09 -4.68 9.75
C ASP A 26 -7.81 -5.52 9.89
N ILE A 27 -7.79 -6.39 10.89
CA ILE A 27 -6.75 -7.40 11.10
C ILE A 27 -7.45 -8.65 11.62
N SER A 28 -7.26 -9.77 10.93
CA SER A 28 -7.73 -11.08 11.38
C SER A 28 -6.58 -12.10 11.33
N PHE A 29 -6.58 -13.01 12.29
CA PHE A 29 -5.64 -14.13 12.34
C PHE A 29 -6.35 -15.34 12.96
N GLU A 30 -6.25 -16.48 12.29
CA GLU A 30 -6.87 -17.72 12.74
C GLU A 30 -5.91 -18.90 12.61
N SER A 31 -5.94 -19.81 13.58
CA SER A 31 -5.19 -21.07 13.54
C SER A 31 -6.06 -22.23 14.05
N PRO A 32 -6.96 -22.78 13.22
CA PRO A 32 -8.00 -23.72 13.65
C PRO A 32 -7.46 -25.05 14.22
N GLN A 33 -6.23 -25.43 13.86
CA GLN A 33 -5.60 -26.68 14.26
C GLN A 33 -4.56 -26.50 15.36
N SER A 34 -4.40 -25.28 15.90
CA SER A 34 -3.53 -25.07 17.04
C SER A 34 -4.10 -25.72 18.31
N PRO A 35 -3.28 -26.37 19.16
CA PRO A 35 -1.83 -26.57 19.03
C PRO A 35 -1.44 -27.88 18.33
N HIS A 36 -2.40 -28.70 17.88
CA HIS A 36 -2.14 -30.04 17.34
C HIS A 36 -1.24 -30.02 16.10
N ILE A 37 -1.33 -28.96 15.30
CA ILE A 37 -0.49 -28.71 14.12
C ILE A 37 1.02 -28.73 14.45
N PHE A 38 1.43 -28.36 15.67
CA PHE A 38 2.86 -28.32 16.05
C PHE A 38 3.53 -29.70 16.13
N ARG A 39 2.76 -30.79 16.10
CA ARG A 39 3.27 -32.16 16.09
C ARG A 39 3.43 -32.74 14.69
N GLN A 40 2.88 -32.08 13.67
CA GLN A 40 2.96 -32.53 12.28
C GLN A 40 4.28 -32.05 11.65
N GLU A 41 4.74 -32.78 10.63
CA GLU A 41 5.89 -32.35 9.84
C GLU A 41 5.53 -31.05 9.09
N TRP A 42 6.32 -30.00 9.29
CA TRP A 42 6.07 -28.68 8.73
C TRP A 42 6.30 -28.66 7.22
N LYS A 43 5.20 -28.73 6.45
CA LYS A 43 5.16 -28.58 4.98
C LYS A 43 4.03 -27.63 4.57
N PRO A 44 4.16 -26.32 4.85
CA PRO A 44 3.13 -25.35 4.54
C PRO A 44 3.00 -25.13 3.02
N GLU A 45 1.78 -24.89 2.57
CA GLU A 45 1.50 -24.38 1.22
C GLU A 45 1.08 -22.91 1.34
N VAL A 46 2.01 -22.00 1.05
CA VAL A 46 1.76 -20.57 1.20
C VAL A 46 0.96 -20.05 0.01
N LYS A 47 -0.21 -19.47 0.28
CA LYS A 47 -1.03 -18.71 -0.66
C LYS A 47 -1.10 -17.27 -0.20
N LEU A 48 -0.80 -16.36 -1.12
CA LEU A 48 -0.90 -14.92 -0.90
C LEU A 48 -1.86 -14.34 -1.93
N ASP A 49 -2.89 -13.66 -1.44
CA ASP A 49 -3.83 -12.87 -2.23
C ASP A 49 -3.69 -11.39 -1.86
N VAL A 50 -3.61 -10.53 -2.88
CA VAL A 50 -3.40 -9.09 -2.71
C VAL A 50 -4.46 -8.34 -3.50
N ASN A 51 -5.21 -7.49 -2.83
CA ASN A 51 -6.22 -6.65 -3.43
C ASN A 51 -5.97 -5.17 -3.06
N THR A 52 -6.20 -4.27 -4.01
CA THR A 52 -6.07 -2.82 -3.82
C THR A 52 -7.34 -2.13 -4.29
N ASP A 53 -8.00 -1.45 -3.37
CA ASP A 53 -9.17 -0.62 -3.63
C ASP A 53 -8.86 0.84 -3.35
N HIS A 54 -9.61 1.75 -3.99
CA HIS A 54 -9.51 3.18 -3.72
C HIS A 54 -10.90 3.80 -3.62
N ILE A 55 -11.06 4.74 -2.69
CA ILE A 55 -12.30 5.45 -2.44
C ILE A 55 -11.99 6.94 -2.39
N GLY A 56 -12.72 7.75 -3.15
CA GLY A 56 -12.66 9.21 -3.02
C GLY A 56 -13.38 9.66 -1.75
N LEU A 57 -12.69 10.35 -0.84
CA LEU A 57 -13.28 10.90 0.38
C LEU A 57 -13.71 12.37 0.19
N SER A 58 -12.99 13.13 -0.64
CA SER A 58 -13.24 14.54 -0.97
C SER A 58 -12.55 14.89 -2.29
N ASP A 59 -12.76 16.08 -2.84
CA ASP A 59 -12.18 16.52 -4.14
C ASP A 59 -10.67 16.29 -4.29
N GLU A 60 -9.91 16.37 -3.19
CA GLU A 60 -8.44 16.21 -3.19
C GLU A 60 -7.94 15.10 -2.25
N THR A 61 -8.83 14.28 -1.67
CA THR A 61 -8.46 13.25 -0.69
C THR A 61 -9.00 11.88 -1.08
N PHE A 62 -8.09 10.90 -1.11
CA PHE A 62 -8.39 9.52 -1.43
C PHE A 62 -7.98 8.61 -0.27
N GLU A 63 -8.83 7.62 0.01
CA GLU A 63 -8.45 6.46 0.82
C GLU A 63 -8.03 5.34 -0.11
N VAL A 64 -6.84 4.79 0.11
CA VAL A 64 -6.35 3.60 -0.59
C VAL A 64 -6.33 2.46 0.41
N GLN A 65 -7.11 1.42 0.13
CA GLN A 65 -7.18 0.23 0.97
C GLN A 65 -6.39 -0.90 0.30
N LEU A 66 -5.34 -1.36 0.97
CA LEU A 66 -4.60 -2.56 0.61
C LEU A 66 -5.08 -3.71 1.48
N THR A 67 -5.64 -4.74 0.87
CA THR A 67 -6.08 -5.97 1.55
C THR A 67 -5.12 -7.10 1.21
N LEU A 68 -4.59 -7.74 2.25
CA LEU A 68 -3.61 -8.83 2.14
C LEU A 68 -4.18 -10.06 2.85
N THR A 69 -4.33 -11.17 2.13
CA THR A 69 -4.75 -12.46 2.70
C THR A 69 -3.64 -13.47 2.51
N ALA A 70 -3.13 -14.03 3.62
CA ALA A 70 -2.09 -15.04 3.61
C ALA A 70 -2.58 -16.31 4.31
N THR A 71 -2.42 -17.46 3.65
CA THR A 71 -2.73 -18.79 4.19
C THR A 71 -1.49 -19.66 4.05
N ALA A 72 -1.10 -20.39 5.11
CA ALA A 72 0.11 -21.20 5.16
C ALA A 72 -0.15 -22.56 5.82
#